data_AF-A0A959G7W8-F1
#
_entry.id   AF-A0A959G7W8-F1
#
_cell.length_a   1.000
_cell.length_b   1.000
_cell.length_c   1.000
_cell.angle_alpha   90.00
_cell.angle_beta   90.00
_cell.angle_gamma   90.00
#
_symmetry.space_group_name_H-M   'P 1'
#
loop_
_entity.id
_entity.type
_entity.pdbx_description
1 polymer ?
#
loop_
_entity_poly.entity_id
_entity_poly.type
_entity_poly.pdbx_seq_one_letter_code
_entity_poly.pdbx_strand_id
1 'polypeptide(L)' 'MTDIQLKFLQEMERCLQTDYPASLMVDVNGLSSLNGKIRQINTNIEPIMIELESGETISLDQIVAINGIFDQKYLGC' A
#
# COMPACT_ATOMS: atom_id res chain seq x y z
N MET A 1 -8.48 -11.72 1.65
CA MET A 1 -7.52 -10.98 0.81
C MET A 1 -7.85 -11.22 -0.65
N THR A 2 -7.96 -10.17 -1.47
CA THR A 2 -8.26 -10.25 -2.92
C THR A 2 -6.99 -10.44 -3.76
N ASP A 3 -7.12 -10.82 -5.04
CA ASP A 3 -5.98 -10.95 -5.97
C ASP A 3 -5.18 -9.65 -6.10
N ILE A 4 -5.88 -8.50 -6.07
CA ILE A 4 -5.20 -7.20 -6.11
C ILE A 4 -4.48 -6.88 -4.80
N GLN A 5 -5.07 -7.18 -3.64
CA GLN A 5 -4.41 -7.00 -2.35
C GLN A 5 -3.15 -7.87 -2.24
N LEU A 6 -3.17 -9.08 -2.81
CA LEU A 6 -1.97 -9.92 -2.91
C LEU A 6 -0.88 -9.25 -3.76
N LYS A 7 -1.25 -8.66 -4.91
CA LYS A 7 -0.31 -7.90 -5.76
C LYS A 7 0.25 -6.66 -5.05
N PHE A 8 -0.58 -5.94 -4.30
CA PHE A 8 -0.13 -4.80 -3.52
C PHE A 8 0.86 -5.23 -2.44
N LEU A 9 0.57 -6.30 -1.72
CA LEU A 9 1.48 -6.86 -0.73
C LEU A 9 2.83 -7.24 -1.36
N GLN A 10 2.82 -7.94 -2.50
CA GLN A 10 4.04 -8.32 -3.22
C GLN A 10 4.86 -7.10 -3.67
N GLU A 11 4.20 -6.06 -4.17
CA GLU A 11 4.87 -4.82 -4.59
C GLU A 11 5.45 -4.05 -3.39
N MET A 12 4.78 -4.08 -2.24
CA MET A 12 5.29 -3.50 -1.00
C MET A 12 6.48 -4.27 -0.45
N GLU A 13 6.43 -5.60 -0.45
CA GLU A 13 7.56 -6.44 -0.07
C GLU A 13 8.76 -6.16 -0.99
N ARG A 14 8.53 -5.98 -2.30
CA ARG A 14 9.57 -5.55 -3.25
C ARG A 14 10.16 -4.20 -2.87
N CYS A 15 9.33 -3.20 -2.56
CA CYS A 15 9.80 -1.87 -2.16
C CYS A 15 10.64 -1.94 -0.88
N LEU A 16 10.20 -2.70 0.12
CA LEU A 16 10.92 -2.92 1.38
C LEU A 16 12.28 -3.60 1.16
N GLN A 17 12.33 -4.66 0.33
CA GLN A 17 13.56 -5.40 0.06
C GLN A 17 14.58 -4.62 -0.77
N THR A 18 14.10 -3.72 -1.64
CA THR A 18 14.95 -2.96 -2.58
C THR A 18 15.30 -1.56 -2.09
N ASP A 19 14.82 -1.17 -0.89
CA ASP A 19 14.93 0.20 -0.37
C ASP A 19 14.38 1.26 -1.36
N TYR A 20 13.43 0.84 -2.20
CA TYR A 20 12.80 1.68 -3.22
C TYR A 20 11.53 2.33 -2.64
N PRO A 21 11.31 3.64 -2.88
CA PRO A 21 10.12 4.33 -2.36
C PRO A 21 8.84 3.78 -3.00
N ALA A 22 7.82 3.58 -2.18
CA ALA A 22 6.47 3.27 -2.64
C ALA A 22 5.69 4.58 -2.88
N SER A 23 5.02 4.67 -4.03
CA SER A 23 4.04 5.69 -4.34
C SER A 23 2.65 5.10 -4.16
N LEU A 24 1.97 5.49 -3.09
CA LEU A 24 0.69 4.95 -2.66
C LEU A 24 -0.42 5.96 -2.96
N MET A 25 -1.57 5.41 -3.33
CA MET A 25 -2.84 6.11 -3.29
C MET A 25 -3.73 5.39 -2.30
N VAL A 26 -4.28 6.13 -1.34
CA VAL A 26 -5.09 5.61 -0.24
C VAL A 26 -6.43 6.29 -0.20
N ASP A 27 -7.47 5.57 0.20
CA ASP A 27 -8.79 6.10 0.47
C ASP A 27 -9.03 6.13 1.98
N VAL A 28 -8.78 7.28 2.60
CA VAL A 28 -9.01 7.51 4.02
C VAL A 28 -9.79 8.81 4.15
N ASN A 29 -11.13 8.70 4.11
CA ASN A 29 -12.05 9.83 4.01
C ASN A 29 -11.83 10.68 2.74
N GLY A 30 -11.46 10.02 1.63
CA GLY A 30 -11.08 10.66 0.38
C GLY A 30 -9.72 10.19 -0.12
N LEU A 31 -9.50 10.38 -1.43
CA LEU A 31 -8.28 9.97 -2.09
C LEU A 31 -7.11 10.86 -1.69
N SER A 32 -6.09 10.25 -1.10
CA SER A 32 -4.84 10.90 -0.73
C SER A 32 -3.66 10.14 -1.34
N SER A 33 -2.60 10.87 -1.67
CA SER A 33 -1.35 10.27 -2.14
C SER A 33 -0.30 10.30 -1.04
N LEU A 34 0.35 9.17 -0.82
CA LEU A 34 1.42 9.02 0.16
C LEU A 34 2.64 8.48 -0.56
N ASN A 35 3.79 9.12 -0.38
CA ASN A 35 5.04 8.70 -1.01
C ASN A 35 6.08 8.52 0.09
N GLY A 36 6.69 7.34 0.14
CA GLY A 36 7.67 7.06 1.18
C GLY A 36 8.27 5.67 1.07
N LYS A 37 9.37 5.47 1.79
CA LYS A 37 9.96 4.15 1.96
C LYS A 37 9.15 3.36 2.99
N ILE A 38 8.99 2.08 2.71
CA ILE A 38 8.33 1.16 3.64
C ILE A 38 9.35 0.77 4.69
N ARG A 39 8.98 0.97 5.95
CA ARG A 39 9.79 0.58 7.11
C ARG A 39 9.48 -0.86 7.53
N GLN A 40 8.19 -1.20 7.60
CA GLN A 40 7.73 -2.50 8.05
C GLN A 40 6.36 -2.85 7.46
N ILE A 41 6.13 -4.15 7.22
CA ILE A 41 4.83 -4.72 6.86
C ILE A 41 4.48 -5.74 7.94
N ASN A 42 3.34 -5.55 8.60
CA ASN A 42 2.85 -6.46 9.64
C ASN A 42 1.70 -7.32 9.12
N THR A 43 2.03 -8.55 8.74
CA THR A 43 1.08 -9.56 8.22
C THR A 43 0.49 -10.46 9.30
N ASN A 44 0.93 -10.33 10.56
CA ASN A 44 0.45 -11.15 11.68
C ASN A 44 -0.85 -10.61 12.31
N ILE A 45 -1.32 -9.45 11.84
CA ILE A 45 -2.54 -8.79 12.30
C ILE A 45 -3.47 -8.53 11.12
N GLU A 46 -4.78 -8.58 11.37
CA GLU A 46 -5.81 -8.19 10.41
C GLU A 46 -6.51 -6.91 10.88
N PRO A 47 -6.61 -5.87 10.03
CA PRO A 47 -6.08 -5.81 8.67
C PRO A 47 -4.55 -5.66 8.63
N ILE A 48 -3.92 -6.05 7.50
CA ILE A 48 -2.46 -5.95 7.32
C ILE A 48 -2.06 -4.47 7.41
N MET A 49 -1.05 -4.17 8.22
CA MET A 49 -0.58 -2.79 8.46
C MET A 49 0.77 -2.54 7.84
N ILE A 50 0.93 -1.37 7.23
CA ILE A 50 2.17 -0.92 6.56
C ILE A 50 2.62 0.37 7.24
N GLU A 51 3.86 0.37 7.73
CA GLU A 51 4.50 1.54 8.33
C GLU A 51 5.50 2.14 7.33
N LEU A 52 5.40 3.44 7.07
CA LEU A 52 6.37 4.20 6.30
C LEU A 52 7.48 4.74 7.21
N GLU A 53 8.65 5.05 6.66
CA GLU A 53 9.75 5.69 7.41
C GLU A 53 9.38 7.07 7.99
N SER A 54 8.36 7.73 7.43
CA SER A 54 7.78 8.97 7.98
C SER A 54 7.07 8.77 9.33
N GLY A 55 6.80 7.52 9.71
CA GLY A 55 5.99 7.16 10.88
C GLY A 55 4.49 7.01 10.58
N GLU A 56 4.08 7.27 9.34
CA GLU A 56 2.69 7.05 8.91
C GLU A 56 2.40 5.55 8.82
N THR A 57 1.24 5.13 9.34
CA THR A 57 0.77 3.75 9.27
C THR A 57 -0.53 3.67 8.49
N ILE A 58 -0.58 2.79 7.51
CA ILE A 58 -1.69 2.63 6.56
C ILE A 58 -2.12 1.17 6.57
N SER A 59 -3.42 0.92 6.44
CA SER A 59 -3.91 -0.44 6.27
C SER A 59 -3.97 -0.86 4.81
N LEU A 60 -3.64 -2.12 4.49
CA LEU A 60 -3.61 -2.65 3.13
C LEU A 60 -4.97 -2.52 2.41
N ASP A 61 -6.07 -2.59 3.16
CA ASP A 61 -7.43 -2.45 2.63
C ASP A 61 -7.79 -1.01 2.23
N GLN A 62 -7.06 -0.02 2.74
CA GLN A 62 -7.21 1.40 2.39
C GLN A 62 -6.43 1.79 1.14
N ILE A 63 -5.55 0.92 0.64
CA ILE A 63 -4.71 1.21 -0.53
C ILE A 63 -5.48 0.90 -1.79
N VAL A 64 -5.56 1.89 -2.68
CA VAL A 64 -6.25 1.81 -3.97
C VAL A 64 -5.27 1.73 -5.13
N ALA A 65 -4.03 2.20 -4.93
CA ALA A 65 -2.95 2.02 -5.89
C ALA A 65 -1.56 2.01 -5.24
N ILE A 66 -0.61 1.31 -5.85
CA ILE A 66 0.83 1.35 -5.53
C ILE A 66 1.65 1.35 -6.83
N ASN A 67 2.56 2.32 -7.00
CA ASN A 67 3.52 2.38 -8.12
C ASN A 67 2.87 2.21 -9.51
N GLY A 68 1.63 2.71 -9.69
CA GLY A 68 0.87 2.58 -10.93
C GLY A 68 0.10 1.26 -11.10
N ILE A 69 0.13 0.36 -10.11
CA ILE A 69 -0.79 -0.79 -10.00
C ILE A 69 -2.05 -0.31 -9.29
N PHE A 70 -3.22 -0.47 -9.92
CA PHE A 70 -4.51 0.02 -9.41
C PHE A 70 -5.46 -1.11 -9.05
N ASP A 71 -6.28 -0.87 -8.03
CA ASP A 71 -7.48 -1.69 -7.79
C ASP A 71 -8.46 -1.49 -8.94
N GLN A 72 -8.93 -2.60 -9.49
CA GLN A 72 -9.88 -2.61 -10.60
C GLN A 72 -11.18 -1.87 -10.27
N LYS A 73 -11.54 -1.76 -8.99
CA LYS A 73 -12.68 -0.94 -8.54
C LYS A 73 -12.53 0.55 -8.86
N TYR A 74 -11.31 1.02 -9.08
CA TYR A 74 -10.99 2.39 -9.46
C TYR A 74 -10.59 2.51 -10.95
N LEU A 75 -10.52 1.41 -11.70
CA LEU A 75 -10.39 1.42 -13.16
C LEU A 75 -11.74 1.80 -13.79
N GLY A 76 -12.07 3.09 -13.78
CA GLY A 76 -13.32 3.59 -14.36
C GLY A 76 -13.75 5.00 -13.96
N CYS A 77 -12.98 5.69 -13.13
CA CYS A 77 -13.14 7.14 -12.89
C CYS A 77 -12.25 7.97 -13.82
#